data_AF-A0A2A4I1S8-F1
#
_entry.id   AF-A0A2A4I1S8-F1
#
_cell.length_a   1.000
_cell.length_b   1.000
_cell.length_c   1.000
_cell.angle_alpha   90.00
_cell.angle_beta   90.00
_cell.angle_gamma   90.00
#
_symmetry.space_group_name_H-M   'P 1'
#
loop_
_entity.id
_entity.type
_entity.pdbx_description
1 polymer ?
#
loop_
_entity_poly.entity_id
_entity_poly.type
_entity_poly.pdbx_seq_one_letter_code
_entity_poly.pdbx_strand_id
1 'polypeptide(L)'
;MAFARGLSVKEAATAIGVSVGTLRKHYLNEIEQRNAARLRMEMTQLARLNKAAADGKVAAEKELFKRLDKAAMQQLAESVVDRGRPKKAAPIGKKEAARAAAKEAVKKFRPRAGPNLLN
;
A
#
# COMPACT_ATOMS: atom_id res chain seq x y z
N MET A 1 -9.07 -21.28 -2.55
CA MET A 1 -7.81 -21.10 -3.30
C MET A 1 -7.89 -20.07 -4.42
N ALA A 2 -8.97 -20.02 -5.22
CA ALA A 2 -9.09 -19.08 -6.34
C ALA A 2 -8.79 -17.61 -5.96
N PHE A 3 -9.40 -17.11 -4.87
CA PHE A 3 -9.16 -15.75 -4.40
C PHE A 3 -7.75 -15.51 -3.83
N ALA A 4 -7.13 -16.51 -3.23
CA ALA A 4 -5.75 -16.40 -2.75
C ALA A 4 -4.75 -16.18 -3.90
N ARG A 5 -5.07 -16.70 -5.09
CA ARG A 5 -4.30 -16.46 -6.33
C ARG A 5 -4.57 -15.09 -6.96
N GLY A 6 -5.54 -14.32 -6.44
CA GLY A 6 -5.93 -13.03 -6.98
C GLY A 6 -6.90 -13.10 -8.17
N LEU A 7 -7.56 -14.24 -8.38
CA LEU A 7 -8.56 -14.37 -9.44
C LEU A 7 -9.79 -13.49 -9.18
N SER A 8 -10.37 -12.98 -10.26
CA SER A 8 -11.65 -12.27 -10.22
C SER A 8 -12.80 -13.21 -9.84
N VAL A 9 -13.94 -12.64 -9.43
CA VAL A 9 -15.14 -13.41 -9.08
C VAL A 9 -15.63 -14.27 -10.26
N LYS A 10 -15.46 -13.79 -11.49
CA LYS A 10 -15.83 -14.54 -12.70
C LYS A 10 -14.94 -15.76 -12.89
N GLU A 11 -13.62 -15.57 -12.81
CA GLU A 11 -12.64 -16.66 -12.95
C GLU A 11 -12.75 -17.67 -11.81
N ALA A 12 -13.01 -17.20 -10.59
CA ALA A 12 -13.26 -18.06 -9.43
C ALA A 12 -14.52 -18.91 -9.62
N ALA A 13 -15.59 -18.33 -10.17
CA ALA A 13 -16.82 -19.05 -10.48
C ALA A 13 -16.56 -20.15 -11.52
N THR A 14 -15.82 -19.84 -12.59
CA THR A 14 -15.39 -20.82 -13.59
C THR A 14 -14.53 -21.92 -12.99
N ALA A 15 -13.57 -21.58 -12.12
CA ALA A 15 -12.66 -22.54 -11.49
C ALA A 15 -13.38 -23.52 -10.55
N ILE A 16 -14.48 -23.09 -9.93
CA ILE A 16 -15.28 -23.91 -8.99
C ILE A 16 -16.45 -24.59 -9.71
N GLY A 17 -16.71 -24.25 -10.98
CA GLY A 17 -17.80 -24.83 -11.78
C GLY A 17 -19.19 -24.32 -11.42
N VAL A 18 -19.30 -23.08 -10.95
CA VAL A 18 -20.58 -22.45 -10.56
C VAL A 18 -20.86 -21.19 -11.37
N SER A 19 -22.13 -20.79 -11.43
CA SER A 19 -22.50 -19.49 -12.02
C SER A 19 -22.03 -18.34 -11.11
N VAL A 20 -21.77 -17.16 -11.70
CA VAL A 20 -21.40 -15.96 -10.93
C VAL A 20 -22.50 -15.55 -9.95
N GLY A 21 -23.77 -15.73 -10.32
CA GLY A 21 -24.92 -15.45 -9.44
C GLY A 21 -24.94 -16.38 -8.23
N THR A 22 -24.67 -17.67 -8.43
CA THR A 22 -24.56 -18.67 -7.36
C THR A 22 -23.41 -18.32 -6.42
N LEU A 23 -22.24 -17.94 -6.97
CA LEU A 23 -21.07 -17.56 -6.16
C LEU A 23 -21.37 -16.33 -5.28
N ARG A 24 -22.05 -15.32 -5.82
CA ARG A 24 -22.42 -14.10 -5.06
C ARG A 24 -23.45 -14.37 -3.97
N LYS A 25 -24.39 -15.29 -4.19
CA LYS A 25 -25.46 -15.58 -3.23
C LYS A 25 -25.00 -16.50 -2.10
N HIS A 26 -24.30 -17.58 -2.42
CA HIS A 26 -23.98 -18.63 -1.43
C HIS A 26 -22.56 -18.50 -0.84
N TYR A 27 -21.67 -17.79 -1.52
CA TYR A 27 -20.25 -17.64 -1.11
C TYR A 27 -19.88 -16.17 -0.90
N LEU A 28 -20.83 -15.34 -0.45
CA LEU A 28 -20.59 -13.91 -0.19
C LEU A 28 -19.41 -13.71 0.77
N ASN A 29 -19.37 -14.47 1.87
CA ASN A 29 -18.30 -14.39 2.86
C ASN A 29 -16.92 -14.66 2.25
N GLU A 30 -16.81 -15.59 1.30
CA GLU A 30 -15.55 -15.90 0.62
C GLU A 30 -15.12 -14.76 -0.32
N ILE A 31 -16.09 -14.10 -0.97
CA ILE A 31 -15.83 -12.94 -1.83
C ILE A 31 -15.35 -11.75 -0.99
N GLU A 32 -15.99 -11.48 0.15
CA GLU A 32 -15.58 -10.40 1.06
C GLU A 32 -14.18 -10.63 1.62
N GLN A 33 -13.87 -11.88 1.94
CA GLN A 33 -12.58 -12.27 2.48
C GLN A 33 -11.50 -12.47 1.40
N ARG A 34 -11.76 -12.13 0.12
CA ARG A 34 -10.80 -12.34 -0.98
C ARG A 34 -9.42 -11.73 -0.71
N ASN A 35 -9.38 -10.54 -0.11
CA ASN A 35 -8.14 -9.83 0.19
C ASN A 35 -7.39 -10.54 1.32
N ALA A 36 -8.12 -10.96 2.36
CA ALA A 36 -7.56 -11.74 3.46
C ALA A 36 -7.12 -13.14 3.02
N ALA A 37 -7.79 -13.76 2.03
CA ALA A 37 -7.49 -15.10 1.55
C ALA A 37 -6.05 -15.21 1.01
N ARG A 38 -5.57 -14.18 0.31
CA ARG A 38 -4.19 -14.10 -0.16
C ARG A 38 -3.20 -14.06 1.00
N LEU A 39 -3.42 -13.16 1.96
CA LEU A 39 -2.57 -13.01 3.14
C LEU A 39 -2.55 -14.30 3.98
N ARG A 40 -3.70 -14.92 4.22
CA ARG A 40 -3.80 -16.19 4.97
C ARG A 40 -3.04 -17.32 4.30
N MET A 41 -3.14 -17.44 2.97
CA MET A 41 -2.41 -18.45 2.21
C MET A 41 -0.90 -18.23 2.31
N GLU A 42 -0.45 -16.98 2.18
CA GLU A 42 0.96 -16.62 2.31
C GLU A 42 1.50 -16.96 3.72
N MET A 43 0.79 -16.54 4.77
CA MET A 43 1.13 -16.85 6.16
C MET A 43 1.21 -18.36 6.42
N THR A 44 0.25 -19.13 5.90
CA THR A 44 0.22 -20.59 6.05
C THR A 44 1.42 -21.24 5.36
N GLN A 45 1.79 -20.78 4.17
CA GLN A 45 2.94 -21.32 3.45
C GLN A 45 4.27 -20.92 4.09
N LEU A 46 4.40 -19.69 4.61
CA LEU A 46 5.58 -19.28 5.37
C LEU A 46 5.71 -20.10 6.67
N ALA A 47 4.62 -20.34 7.39
CA ALA A 47 4.64 -21.18 8.58
C ALA A 47 5.10 -22.62 8.28
N ARG A 48 4.62 -23.21 7.17
CA ARG A 48 5.05 -24.54 6.72
C ARG A 48 6.54 -24.58 6.34
N LEU A 49 7.03 -23.55 5.64
CA LEU A 49 8.45 -23.43 5.30
C LEU A 49 9.31 -23.27 6.55
N ASN A 50 8.89 -22.44 7.49
CA ASN A 50 9.60 -22.22 8.75
C ASN A 50 9.67 -23.50 9.59
N LYS A 51 8.58 -24.27 9.65
CA LYS A 51 8.59 -25.58 10.31
C LYS A 51 9.57 -26.53 9.63
N ALA A 52 9.53 -26.64 8.30
CA ALA A 52 10.43 -27.51 7.56
C ALA A 52 11.90 -27.10 7.68
N ALA A 53 12.18 -25.79 7.79
CA ALA A 53 13.50 -25.25 8.06
C ALA A 53 13.98 -25.62 9.47
N ALA A 54 13.13 -25.46 10.50
CA ALA A 54 13.44 -25.87 11.86
C ALA A 54 13.71 -27.38 11.97
N ASP A 55 13.06 -28.20 11.12
CA ASP A 55 13.33 -29.64 11.01
C ASP A 55 14.65 -29.97 10.26
N GLY A 56 15.45 -28.96 9.88
CA GLY A 56 16.78 -29.13 9.26
C GLY A 56 16.79 -29.25 7.73
N LYS A 57 15.67 -28.94 7.05
CA LYS A 57 15.64 -28.98 5.58
C LYS A 57 16.26 -27.71 4.98
N VAL A 58 17.53 -27.80 4.59
CA VAL A 58 18.31 -26.71 3.95
C VAL A 58 17.60 -26.09 2.74
N ALA A 59 16.86 -26.88 1.96
CA ALA A 59 16.09 -26.35 0.84
C ALA A 59 14.95 -25.42 1.29
N ALA A 60 14.29 -25.73 2.41
CA ALA A 60 13.23 -24.90 2.97
C ALA A 60 13.80 -23.61 3.59
N GLU A 61 14.97 -23.68 4.23
CA GLU A 61 15.69 -22.49 4.72
C GLU A 61 16.01 -21.52 3.59
N LYS A 62 16.59 -22.01 2.49
CA LYS A 62 16.91 -21.19 1.31
C LYS A 62 15.67 -20.52 0.73
N GLU A 63 14.57 -21.25 0.61
CA GLU A 63 13.32 -20.68 0.10
C GLU A 63 12.68 -19.69 1.08
N LEU A 64 12.82 -19.91 2.39
CA LEU A 64 12.36 -18.97 3.41
C LEU A 64 13.15 -17.66 3.34
N PHE A 65 14.49 -17.70 3.26
CA PHE A 65 15.33 -16.51 3.11
C PHE A 65 14.96 -15.71 1.86
N LYS A 66 14.84 -16.36 0.71
CA LYS A 66 14.43 -15.70 -0.54
C LYS A 66 13.09 -14.95 -0.40
N ARG A 67 12.13 -15.51 0.33
CA ARG A 67 10.82 -14.88 0.55
C ARG A 67 10.92 -13.68 1.49
N LEU A 68 11.71 -13.79 2.56
CA LEU A 68 11.96 -12.68 3.49
C LEU A 68 12.69 -11.53 2.79
N ASP A 69 13.73 -11.84 2.00
CA ASP A 69 14.45 -10.84 1.20
C ASP A 69 13.52 -10.14 0.21
N LYS A 70 12.67 -10.89 -0.48
CA LYS A 70 11.67 -10.30 -1.39
C LYS A 70 10.72 -9.35 -0.65
N ALA A 71 10.26 -9.71 0.54
CA ALA A 71 9.39 -8.86 1.34
C ALA A 71 10.12 -7.59 1.81
N ALA A 72 11.37 -7.70 2.26
CA ALA A 72 12.21 -6.57 2.63
C ALA A 72 12.44 -5.61 1.44
N MET A 73 12.69 -6.16 0.25
CA MET A 73 12.85 -5.36 -0.97
C MET A 73 11.56 -4.64 -1.38
N GLN A 74 10.40 -5.26 -1.17
CA GLN A 74 9.10 -4.60 -1.40
C GLN A 74 8.89 -3.43 -0.43
N GLN A 75 9.17 -3.62 0.86
CA GLN A 75 9.10 -2.55 1.85
C GLN A 75 10.07 -1.39 1.53
N LEU A 76 11.29 -1.72 1.09
CA LEU A 76 12.25 -0.72 0.65
C LEU A 76 11.72 0.04 -0.57
N ALA A 77 11.17 -0.65 -1.56
CA ALA A 77 10.60 -0.03 -2.76
C ALA A 77 9.45 0.93 -2.41
N GLU A 78 8.53 0.52 -1.53
CA GLU A 78 7.45 1.39 -1.02
C GLU A 78 8.03 2.64 -0.34
N SER A 79 9.04 2.47 0.53
CA SER A 79 9.70 3.60 1.21
C SER A 79 10.39 4.59 0.25
N VAL A 80 10.88 4.10 -0.90
CA VAL A 80 11.56 4.91 -1.91
C VAL A 80 10.54 5.68 -2.76
N VAL A 81 9.41 5.07 -3.10
CA VAL A 81 8.32 5.75 -3.84
C VAL A 81 7.83 6.99 -3.09
N ASP A 82 7.74 6.92 -1.76
CA ASP A 82 7.28 8.03 -0.94
C ASP A 82 8.37 9.09 -0.66
N ARG A 83 9.65 8.77 -0.89
CA ARG A 83 10.79 9.68 -0.60
C ARG A 83 10.84 10.89 -1.53
N GLY A 84 10.33 10.77 -2.75
CA GLY A 84 10.41 11.82 -3.79
C GLY A 84 9.11 12.59 -4.02
N ARG A 85 8.01 12.22 -3.37
CA ARG A 85 6.71 12.88 -3.58
C ARG A 85 6.56 14.01 -2.56
N PRO A 86 6.65 15.30 -2.97
CA PRO A 86 6.27 16.36 -2.05
C PRO A 86 4.82 16.09 -1.64
N LYS A 87 4.54 16.06 -0.33
CA LYS A 87 3.17 16.02 0.19
C LYS A 87 2.41 17.12 -0.53
N LYS A 88 1.50 16.75 -1.45
CA LYS A 88 0.63 17.73 -2.09
C LYS A 88 -0.06 18.46 -0.96
N ALA A 89 0.17 19.76 -0.86
CA ALA A 89 -0.57 20.60 0.06
C ALA A 89 -2.06 20.34 -0.16
N ALA A 90 -2.81 20.18 0.93
CA ALA A 90 -4.24 19.94 0.85
C ALA A 90 -4.87 20.98 -0.09
N PRO A 91 -5.85 20.60 -0.93
CA PRO A 91 -6.46 21.54 -1.86
C PRO A 91 -7.12 22.68 -1.06
N ILE A 92 -6.50 23.86 -1.15
CA ILE A 92 -6.97 25.06 -0.48
C ILE A 92 -8.14 25.63 -1.30
N GLY A 93 -9.22 26.06 -0.64
CA GLY A 93 -10.35 26.67 -1.32
C GLY A 93 -9.94 27.93 -2.10
N LYS A 94 -10.60 28.23 -3.24
CA LYS A 94 -10.25 29.38 -4.10
C LYS A 94 -10.10 30.70 -3.33
N LYS A 95 -10.93 30.92 -2.32
CA LYS A 95 -10.90 32.12 -1.45
C LYS A 95 -9.66 32.17 -0.54
N GLU A 96 -9.27 31.04 0.03
CA GLU A 96 -8.08 30.95 0.88
C GLU A 96 -6.79 31.04 0.05
N ALA A 97 -6.78 30.46 -1.15
CA ALA A 97 -5.68 30.60 -2.10
C ALA A 97 -5.46 32.06 -2.51
N ALA A 98 -6.54 32.81 -2.78
CA ALA A 98 -6.46 34.23 -3.08
C ALA A 98 -5.90 35.05 -1.90
N ARG A 99 -6.31 34.74 -0.66
CA ARG A 99 -5.78 35.40 0.54
C ARG A 99 -4.29 35.10 0.76
N ALA A 100 -3.86 33.86 0.51
CA ALA A 100 -2.45 33.47 0.61
C ALA A 100 -1.60 34.20 -0.45
N ALA A 101 -2.07 34.26 -1.70
CA ALA A 101 -1.40 34.99 -2.78
C ALA A 101 -1.27 36.49 -2.48
N ALA A 102 -2.31 37.12 -1.91
CA ALA A 102 -2.25 38.51 -1.49
C ALA A 102 -1.19 38.75 -0.40
N LYS A 103 -1.11 37.87 0.61
CA LYS A 103 -0.09 37.95 1.66
C LYS A 103 1.33 37.82 1.10
N GLU A 104 1.53 36.95 0.12
CA GLU A 104 2.82 36.79 -0.56
C GLU A 104 3.19 38.02 -1.41
N ALA A 105 2.24 38.60 -2.14
CA ALA A 105 2.46 39.84 -2.88
C ALA A 105 2.87 41.00 -1.95
N VAL A 106 2.19 41.14 -0.80
CA VAL A 106 2.54 42.17 0.20
C VAL A 106 3.98 42.01 0.72
N LYS A 107 4.48 40.77 0.91
CA LYS A 107 5.88 40.55 1.30
C LYS A 107 6.86 40.96 0.21
N LYS A 108 6.57 40.63 -1.05
CA LYS A 108 7.45 40.92 -2.19
C LYS A 108 7.61 42.41 -2.48
N PHE A 109 6.55 43.19 -2.26
CA PHE A 109 6.52 44.64 -2.54
C PHE A 109 6.64 45.50 -1.29
N ARG A 110 7.04 44.92 -0.15
CA ARG A 110 7.25 45.68 1.07
C ARG A 110 8.50 46.56 0.95
N PRO A 111 8.42 47.87 1.27
CA PRO A 111 9.60 48.73 1.32
C PRO A 111 10.57 48.20 2.38
N ARG A 112 11.88 48.39 2.14
CA ARG A 112 12.92 48.00 3.10
C ARG A 112 12.70 48.79 4.39
N ALA A 113 12.85 48.12 5.53
CA ALA A 113 12.78 48.78 6.82
C ALA A 113 13.84 49.89 6.87
N GLY A 114 13.45 51.08 7.33
CA GLY A 114 14.37 52.20 7.51
C GLY A 114 15.46 51.87 8.53
N PRO A 115 16.59 52.60 8.50
CA PRO A 115 17.68 52.38 9.44
C PRO A 115 17.18 52.61 10.88
N ASN A 116 17.57 51.72 11.79
CA ASN A 116 17.32 51.91 13.21
C ASN A 116 18.20 53.06 13.70
N LEU A 117 17.57 54.09 14.27
CA LEU A 117 18.29 55.14 14.99
C LEU A 117 18.90 54.50 16.24
N LEU A 118 20.22 54.57 16.35
CA LEU A 118 20.96 54.21 17.56
C LEU A 118 20.68 55.31 18.59
N ASN A 119 20.04 54.94 19.71
CA ASN A 119 20.07 55.75 20.93
C ASN A 119 21.34 55.46 21.70
#